data_AF-A0A2G2ZVJ7-F1
#
_entry.id   AF-A0A2G2ZVJ7-F1
#
_cell.length_a   1.000
_cell.length_b   1.000
_cell.length_c   1.000
_cell.angle_alpha   90.00
_cell.angle_beta   90.00
_cell.angle_gamma   90.00
#
_symmetry.space_group_name_H-M   'P 1'
#
loop_
_entity.id
_entity.type
_entity.pdbx_description
1 polymer ?
#
loop_
_entity_poly.entity_id
_entity_poly.type
_entity_poly.pdbx_seq_one_letter_code
_entity_poly.pdbx_strand_id
1 'polypeptide(L)'
;MKVVSKKFDRFLEHVLDEHNARRNAEENYVGKDMVDVLLQLADDPSLEVKLERHGVKAFTQDLLAGGTESSAVTVEWAISELLKKPEIFKKATEELDRVIGRNRDPTLWEEPEAFKPDRFLGKSIDVKGHDFELLPFGAGRRMCPGYSLGLKVVRSTLANLLHGF
;
A
#
# COMPACT_ATOMS: atom_id res chain seq x y z
N MET A 1 18.09 -21.27 -7.75
CA MET A 1 16.68 -20.79 -7.70
C MET A 1 15.62 -21.87 -7.43
N LYS A 2 15.75 -23.12 -7.89
CA LYS A 2 14.71 -24.17 -7.72
C LYS A 2 14.28 -24.42 -6.26
N VAL A 3 15.20 -24.35 -5.30
CA VAL A 3 14.91 -24.54 -3.87
C VAL A 3 14.01 -23.44 -3.32
N VAL A 4 14.30 -22.18 -3.67
CA VAL A 4 13.52 -21.01 -3.24
C VAL A 4 12.11 -21.06 -3.83
N SER A 5 12.01 -21.34 -5.13
CA SER A 5 10.71 -21.49 -5.80
C SER A 5 9.84 -22.57 -5.15
N LYS A 6 10.39 -23.74 -4.80
CA LYS A 6 9.66 -24.79 -4.08
C LYS A 6 9.18 -24.34 -2.68
N LYS A 7 9.97 -23.53 -1.98
CA LYS A 7 9.59 -23.01 -0.67
C LYS A 7 8.43 -22.00 -0.77
N PHE A 8 8.51 -21.07 -1.72
CA PHE A 8 7.43 -20.11 -1.98
C PHE A 8 6.15 -20.80 -2.43
N ASP A 9 6.26 -21.77 -3.34
CA ASP A 9 5.13 -22.56 -3.81
C ASP A 9 4.41 -23.26 -2.64
N ARG A 10 5.16 -23.95 -1.79
CA ARG A 10 4.59 -24.60 -0.59
C ARG A 10 3.96 -23.61 0.38
N PHE A 11 4.57 -22.43 0.56
CA PHE A 11 4.01 -21.38 1.41
C PHE A 11 2.68 -20.87 0.84
N LEU A 12 2.62 -20.56 -0.44
CA LEU A 12 1.42 -20.06 -1.09
C LEU A 12 0.32 -21.12 -1.12
N GLU A 13 0.64 -22.39 -1.34
CA GLU A 13 -0.33 -23.49 -1.21
C GLU A 13 -0.95 -23.52 0.18
N HIS A 14 -0.13 -23.44 1.22
CA HIS A 14 -0.62 -23.40 2.60
C HIS A 14 -1.55 -22.20 2.86
N VAL A 15 -1.17 -21.01 2.37
CA VAL A 15 -2.01 -19.80 2.46
C VAL A 15 -3.35 -20.02 1.77
N LEU A 16 -3.37 -20.58 0.56
CA LEU A 16 -4.62 -20.83 -0.16
C LEU A 16 -5.50 -21.88 0.53
N ASP A 17 -4.90 -22.91 1.12
CA ASP A 17 -5.64 -23.94 1.86
C ASP A 17 -6.29 -23.34 3.12
N GLU A 18 -5.57 -22.49 3.85
CA GLU A 18 -6.11 -21.76 5.00
C GLU A 18 -7.30 -20.86 4.62
N HIS A 19 -7.18 -20.10 3.54
CA HIS A 19 -8.25 -19.22 3.08
C HIS A 19 -9.47 -20.02 2.62
N ASN A 20 -9.27 -21.13 1.90
CA ASN A 20 -10.39 -22.00 1.51
C ASN A 20 -11.08 -22.65 2.71
N ALA A 21 -10.31 -23.13 3.70
CA ALA A 21 -10.89 -23.68 4.93
C ALA A 21 -11.73 -22.64 5.68
N ARG A 22 -11.23 -21.40 5.76
CA ARG A 22 -11.94 -20.27 6.38
C ARG A 22 -13.22 -19.91 5.62
N ARG A 23 -13.14 -19.79 4.29
CA ARG A 23 -14.27 -19.46 3.40
C ARG A 23 -15.38 -20.50 3.46
N ASN A 24 -15.01 -21.78 3.50
CA ASN A 24 -15.96 -22.90 3.48
C ASN A 24 -16.63 -23.15 4.84
N ALA A 25 -16.13 -22.55 5.92
CA ALA A 25 -16.69 -22.71 7.26
C ALA A 25 -17.89 -21.78 7.54
N GLU A 26 -18.14 -20.78 6.69
CA GLU A 26 -19.16 -19.75 6.90
C GLU A 26 -20.06 -19.64 5.66
N GLU A 27 -21.38 -19.73 5.85
CA GLU A 27 -22.33 -19.46 4.75
C GLU A 27 -22.32 -17.97 4.38
N ASN A 28 -22.36 -17.66 3.09
CA ASN A 28 -22.29 -16.29 2.56
C ASN A 28 -21.01 -15.52 2.93
N TYR A 29 -19.85 -16.19 2.91
CA TYR A 29 -18.56 -15.59 3.24
C TYR A 29 -18.24 -14.35 2.39
N VAL A 30 -17.90 -13.24 3.05
CA VAL A 30 -17.41 -12.00 2.43
C VAL A 30 -15.89 -11.96 2.48
N GLY A 31 -15.25 -11.71 1.32
CA GLY A 31 -13.80 -11.63 1.21
C GLY A 31 -13.19 -10.58 2.15
N LYS A 32 -12.23 -10.99 2.98
CA LYS A 32 -11.59 -10.12 3.99
C LYS A 32 -10.30 -9.51 3.48
N ASP A 33 -9.66 -10.16 2.52
CA ASP A 33 -8.39 -9.75 1.93
C ASP A 33 -8.34 -10.08 0.43
N MET A 34 -7.25 -9.70 -0.22
CA MET A 34 -7.09 -9.89 -1.66
C MET A 34 -7.04 -11.37 -2.08
N VAL A 35 -6.55 -12.26 -1.20
CA VAL A 35 -6.48 -13.70 -1.52
C VAL A 35 -7.88 -14.28 -1.59
N ASP A 36 -8.76 -13.91 -0.65
CA ASP A 36 -10.18 -14.28 -0.71
C ASP A 36 -10.86 -13.79 -1.99
N VAL A 37 -10.60 -12.55 -2.39
CA VAL A 37 -11.17 -11.96 -3.62
C VAL A 37 -10.69 -12.72 -4.85
N LEU A 38 -9.40 -13.05 -4.94
CA LEU A 38 -8.83 -13.83 -6.05
C LEU A 38 -9.41 -15.24 -6.10
N LEU A 39 -9.63 -15.88 -4.94
CA LEU A 39 -10.27 -17.19 -4.87
C LEU A 39 -11.75 -17.13 -5.30
N GLN A 40 -12.49 -16.11 -4.87
CA GLN A 40 -13.87 -15.90 -5.32
C GLN A 40 -13.96 -15.67 -6.84
N LEU A 41 -13.00 -14.93 -7.42
CA LEU A 41 -12.88 -14.78 -8.87
C LEU A 41 -12.53 -16.10 -9.56
N ALA A 42 -11.66 -16.92 -8.97
CA ALA A 42 -11.33 -18.24 -9.50
C ALA A 42 -12.53 -19.21 -9.50
N ASP A 43 -13.45 -19.04 -8.55
CA ASP A 43 -14.68 -19.85 -8.43
C ASP A 43 -15.79 -19.40 -9.38
N ASP A 44 -15.70 -18.20 -9.99
CA ASP A 44 -16.73 -17.65 -10.87
C ASP A 44 -16.75 -18.36 -12.25
N PRO A 45 -17.82 -19.12 -12.57
CA PRO A 45 -17.90 -19.86 -13.83
C PRO A 45 -18.20 -18.96 -15.04
N SER A 46 -18.58 -17.70 -14.84
CA SER A 46 -18.99 -16.76 -15.90
C SER A 46 -17.82 -16.07 -16.59
N LEU A 47 -16.61 -16.16 -16.03
CA LEU A 47 -15.42 -15.54 -16.61
C LEU A 47 -15.00 -16.21 -17.92
N GLU A 48 -14.79 -15.39 -18.96
CA GLU A 48 -14.29 -15.85 -20.27
C GLU A 48 -12.90 -16.50 -20.15
N VAL A 49 -12.05 -15.95 -19.28
CA VAL A 49 -10.73 -16.50 -18.94
C VAL A 49 -10.75 -16.91 -17.48
N LYS A 50 -10.66 -18.22 -17.23
CA LYS A 50 -10.68 -18.77 -15.88
C LYS A 50 -9.36 -18.52 -15.16
N LEU A 51 -9.46 -17.97 -13.96
CA LEU A 51 -8.32 -17.84 -13.07
C LEU A 51 -8.05 -19.18 -12.39
N GLU A 52 -6.99 -19.86 -12.79
CA GLU A 52 -6.58 -21.10 -12.15
C GLU A 52 -5.83 -20.85 -10.83
N ARG A 53 -5.76 -21.89 -9.99
CA ARG A 53 -5.05 -21.86 -8.70
C ARG A 53 -3.59 -21.40 -8.83
N HIS A 54 -2.89 -21.81 -9.87
CA HIS A 54 -1.52 -21.36 -10.11
C HIS A 54 -1.45 -19.85 -10.39
N GLY A 55 -2.47 -19.29 -11.06
CA GLY A 55 -2.64 -17.87 -11.27
C GLY A 55 -2.95 -17.12 -9.98
N VAL A 56 -3.82 -17.65 -9.11
CA VAL A 56 -4.07 -17.06 -7.78
C VAL A 56 -2.77 -16.94 -6.97
N LYS A 57 -1.96 -18.00 -6.95
CA LYS A 57 -0.63 -17.97 -6.29
C LYS A 57 0.28 -16.92 -6.91
N ALA A 58 0.35 -16.87 -8.24
CA ALA A 58 1.19 -15.90 -8.96
C ALA A 58 0.78 -14.46 -8.66
N PHE A 59 -0.51 -14.11 -8.75
CA PHE A 59 -1.00 -12.77 -8.43
C PHE A 59 -0.77 -12.38 -6.97
N THR A 60 -0.97 -13.33 -6.04
CA THR A 60 -0.70 -13.09 -4.62
C THR A 60 0.78 -12.79 -4.40
N GLN A 61 1.66 -13.57 -5.03
CA GLN A 61 3.11 -13.36 -4.94
C GLN A 61 3.53 -12.04 -5.59
N ASP A 62 3.03 -11.73 -6.78
CA ASP A 62 3.36 -10.50 -7.51
C ASP A 62 2.94 -9.25 -6.73
N LEU A 63 1.76 -9.28 -6.09
CA LEU A 63 1.28 -8.16 -5.29
C LEU A 63 2.17 -7.91 -4.06
N LEU A 64 2.56 -8.98 -3.36
CA LEU A 64 3.45 -8.90 -2.20
C LEU A 64 4.84 -8.42 -2.60
N ALA A 65 5.41 -9.01 -3.65
CA ALA A 65 6.74 -8.64 -4.13
C ALA A 65 6.79 -7.18 -4.61
N GLY A 66 5.81 -6.77 -5.43
CA GLY A 66 5.74 -5.42 -5.98
C GLY A 66 5.52 -4.33 -4.93
N GLY A 67 4.78 -4.62 -3.86
CA GLY A 67 4.50 -3.66 -2.79
C GLY A 67 5.61 -3.54 -1.74
N THR A 68 6.28 -4.63 -1.40
CA THR A 68 7.18 -4.69 -0.22
C THR A 68 8.50 -3.96 -0.47
N GLU A 69 9.23 -4.34 -1.52
CA GLU A 69 10.57 -3.82 -1.78
C GLU A 69 10.53 -2.32 -2.13
N SER A 70 9.60 -1.92 -3.00
CA SER A 70 9.44 -0.53 -3.42
C SER A 70 9.12 0.41 -2.25
N SER A 71 8.19 0.01 -1.38
CA SER A 71 7.81 0.82 -0.21
C SER A 71 8.93 0.91 0.82
N ALA A 72 9.61 -0.21 1.12
CA ALA A 72 10.70 -0.25 2.09
C ALA A 72 11.87 0.65 1.67
N VAL A 73 12.34 0.49 0.42
CA VAL A 73 13.42 1.32 -0.14
C VAL A 73 13.04 2.79 -0.15
N THR A 74 11.79 3.13 -0.50
CA THR A 74 11.33 4.52 -0.49
C THR A 74 11.38 5.14 0.91
N VAL A 75 10.93 4.40 1.93
CA VAL A 75 10.98 4.87 3.33
C VAL A 75 12.43 5.02 3.80
N GLU A 76 13.30 4.06 3.48
CA GLU A 76 14.72 4.09 3.84
C GLU A 76 15.41 5.34 3.27
N TRP A 77 15.24 5.61 1.98
CA TRP A 77 15.79 6.81 1.34
C TRP A 77 15.19 8.09 1.90
N ALA A 78 13.88 8.13 2.14
CA ALA A 78 13.23 9.30 2.72
C ALA A 78 13.79 9.65 4.10
N ILE A 79 13.95 8.67 4.99
CA ILE A 79 14.57 8.90 6.30
C ILE A 79 16.05 9.29 6.16
N SER A 80 16.82 8.61 5.31
CA SER A 80 18.22 8.93 5.05
C SER A 80 18.41 10.39 4.60
N GLU A 81 17.54 10.88 3.71
CA GLU A 81 17.58 12.27 3.24
C GLU A 81 17.09 13.27 4.28
N LEU A 82 16.08 12.92 5.09
CA LEU A 82 15.61 13.77 6.19
C LEU A 82 16.67 13.92 7.29
N LEU A 83 17.40 12.85 7.63
CA LEU A 83 18.47 12.88 8.63
C LEU A 83 19.66 13.76 8.21
N LYS A 84 19.90 13.91 6.90
CA LYS A 84 20.91 14.85 6.37
C LYS A 84 20.47 16.31 6.45
N LYS A 85 19.18 16.59 6.68
CA LYS A 85 18.56 17.92 6.64
C LYS A 85 17.68 18.17 7.87
N PRO A 86 18.27 18.43 9.05
CA PRO A 86 17.54 18.57 10.31
C PRO A 86 16.45 19.66 10.28
N GLU A 87 16.64 20.71 9.49
CA GLU A 87 15.66 21.78 9.29
C GLU A 87 14.39 21.31 8.57
N ILE A 88 14.52 20.36 7.63
CA ILE A 88 13.38 19.76 6.93
C ILE A 88 12.73 18.71 7.82
N PHE A 89 13.52 17.90 8.51
CA PHE A 89 13.02 16.94 9.50
C PHE A 89 12.11 17.64 10.52
N LYS A 90 12.60 18.73 11.12
CA LYS A 90 11.84 19.51 12.11
C LYS A 90 10.55 20.06 11.52
N LYS A 91 10.59 20.62 10.32
CA LYS A 91 9.40 21.14 9.63
C LYS A 91 8.37 20.04 9.33
N ALA A 92 8.82 18.85 8.94
CA ALA A 92 7.95 17.72 8.67
C ALA A 92 7.28 17.23 9.97
N THR A 93 8.03 17.10 11.07
CA THR A 93 7.45 16.77 12.38
C THR A 93 6.50 17.85 12.88
N GLU A 94 6.86 19.13 12.75
CA GLU A 94 5.97 20.26 13.09
C GLU A 94 4.70 20.26 12.24
N GLU A 95 4.79 19.91 10.94
CA GLU A 95 3.63 19.75 10.09
C GLU A 95 2.75 18.58 10.55
N LEU A 96 3.33 17.42 10.85
CA LEU A 96 2.56 16.28 11.35
C LEU A 96 1.90 16.58 12.70
N ASP A 97 2.62 17.23 13.62
CA ASP A 97 2.12 17.71 14.90
C ASP A 97 0.98 18.72 14.71
N ARG A 98 1.07 19.59 13.69
CA ARG A 98 -0.03 20.46 13.29
C ARG A 98 -1.18 19.59 12.78
N VAL A 99 -1.00 18.89 11.67
CA VAL A 99 -2.06 18.26 10.84
C VAL A 99 -2.77 17.12 11.53
N ILE A 100 -2.01 16.27 12.20
CA ILE A 100 -2.49 15.03 12.81
C ILE A 100 -2.67 15.22 14.32
N GLY A 101 -1.93 16.18 14.91
CA GLY A 101 -1.89 16.40 16.35
C GLY A 101 -1.01 15.36 17.04
N ARG A 102 -0.33 15.75 18.13
CA ARG A 102 0.03 14.76 19.19
C ARG A 102 -1.18 14.41 20.04
N ASN A 103 -2.09 15.37 20.15
CA ASN A 103 -3.50 15.28 20.47
C ASN A 103 -4.18 16.38 19.61
N ARG A 104 -5.32 16.09 18.99
CA ARG A 104 -6.01 17.04 18.09
C ARG A 104 -6.42 18.30 18.86
N ASP A 105 -5.65 19.38 18.75
CA ASP A 105 -5.91 20.65 19.43
C ASP A 105 -6.94 21.49 18.66
N PRO A 106 -8.13 21.77 19.21
CA PRO A 106 -9.19 22.55 18.56
C PRO A 106 -8.85 24.03 18.36
N THR A 107 -7.80 24.56 19.00
CA THR A 107 -7.44 25.99 18.91
C THR A 107 -6.63 26.34 17.67
N LEU A 108 -6.03 25.33 17.02
CA LEU A 108 -5.19 25.48 15.83
C LEU A 108 -5.90 25.07 14.54
N TRP A 109 -7.06 24.43 14.66
CA TRP A 109 -7.81 23.84 13.55
C TRP A 109 -9.25 24.33 13.55
N GLU A 110 -9.66 24.97 12.46
CA GLU A 110 -11.07 25.17 12.17
C GLU A 110 -11.67 23.80 11.80
N GLU A 111 -12.67 23.30 12.53
CA GLU A 111 -13.32 22.00 12.27
C GLU A 111 -12.35 20.80 12.18
N PRO A 112 -11.61 20.46 13.26
CA PRO A 112 -10.57 19.42 13.28
C PRO A 112 -11.09 17.99 13.00
N GLU A 113 -12.38 17.75 13.23
CA GLU A 113 -13.02 16.45 13.00
C GLU A 113 -13.60 16.32 11.57
N ALA A 114 -13.57 17.39 10.76
CA ALA A 114 -14.05 17.37 9.39
C ALA A 114 -12.92 17.02 8.40
N PHE A 115 -13.17 16.04 7.53
CA PHE A 115 -12.23 15.68 6.46
C PHE A 115 -12.21 16.76 5.36
N LYS A 116 -11.27 17.71 5.45
CA LYS A 116 -11.09 18.82 4.49
C LYS A 116 -9.75 18.72 3.73
N PRO A 117 -9.68 17.95 2.63
CA PRO A 117 -8.45 17.69 1.89
C PRO A 117 -7.87 18.91 1.16
N ASP A 118 -8.68 19.94 0.88
CA ASP A 118 -8.26 21.15 0.16
C ASP A 118 -7.21 21.98 0.92
N ARG A 119 -7.04 21.75 2.23
CA ARG A 119 -6.08 22.43 3.11
C ARG A 119 -4.62 22.08 2.83
N PHE A 120 -4.38 21.08 1.98
CA PHE A 120 -3.06 20.51 1.72
C PHE A 120 -2.59 20.75 0.27
N LEU A 121 -3.29 21.60 -0.50
CA LEU A 121 -2.98 21.89 -1.90
C LEU A 121 -1.92 23.00 -2.02
N GLY A 122 -0.84 22.78 -2.79
CA GLY A 122 0.19 23.82 -2.98
C GLY A 122 1.46 23.51 -3.79
N LYS A 123 1.64 22.33 -4.40
CA LYS A 123 2.69 22.06 -5.42
C LYS A 123 2.16 21.12 -6.49
N SER A 124 2.48 21.40 -7.76
CA SER A 124 1.79 20.86 -8.95
C SER A 124 2.35 19.57 -9.54
N ILE A 125 3.38 18.97 -8.94
CA ILE A 125 3.96 17.74 -9.47
C ILE A 125 3.09 16.54 -9.07
N ASP A 126 2.48 15.91 -10.07
CA ASP A 126 1.63 14.73 -9.91
C ASP A 126 2.40 13.43 -10.13
N VAL A 127 2.43 12.57 -9.11
CA VAL A 127 3.04 11.25 -9.21
C VAL A 127 2.13 10.21 -9.87
N LYS A 128 0.90 10.58 -10.27
CA LYS A 128 -0.06 9.70 -10.96
C LYS A 128 0.17 9.64 -12.48
N GLY A 129 1.37 9.97 -12.94
CA GLY A 129 1.82 9.77 -14.32
C GLY A 129 1.23 10.71 -15.37
N HIS A 130 0.63 11.84 -14.95
CA HIS A 130 0.25 12.95 -15.84
C HIS A 130 1.37 13.99 -15.97
N ASP A 131 2.35 13.95 -15.08
CA ASP A 131 3.53 14.80 -15.09
C ASP A 131 4.77 13.96 -15.46
N PHE A 132 5.35 14.23 -16.63
CA PHE A 132 6.49 13.48 -17.16
C PHE A 132 7.83 13.87 -16.50
N GLU A 133 7.85 14.91 -15.66
CA GLU A 133 9.03 15.26 -14.88
C GLU A 133 9.26 14.25 -13.73
N LEU A 134 8.21 13.53 -13.29
CA LEU A 134 8.29 12.60 -12.17
C LEU A 134 7.35 11.39 -12.35
N LEU A 135 7.91 10.24 -12.74
CA LEU A 135 7.18 8.98 -13.01
C LEU A 135 7.54 7.81 -12.08
N PRO A 136 7.48 7.95 -10.74
CA PRO A 136 7.88 6.90 -9.79
C PRO A 136 6.96 5.67 -9.84
N PHE A 137 5.73 5.83 -10.33
CA PHE A 137 4.76 4.76 -10.54
C PHE A 137 4.56 4.42 -12.02
N GLY A 138 5.39 4.95 -12.91
CA GLY A 138 5.23 4.83 -14.36
C GLY A 138 4.00 5.59 -14.89
N ALA A 139 3.64 5.32 -16.15
CA ALA A 139 2.51 5.94 -16.84
C ALA A 139 1.80 4.97 -17.80
N GLY A 140 0.58 5.31 -18.21
CA GLY A 140 -0.19 4.58 -19.21
C GLY A 140 -0.62 3.16 -18.79
N ARG A 141 -0.77 2.25 -19.76
CA ARG A 141 -1.30 0.89 -19.56
C ARG A 141 -0.50 -0.02 -18.62
N ARG A 142 0.73 0.38 -18.29
CA ARG A 142 1.65 -0.36 -17.40
C ARG A 142 1.99 0.44 -16.13
N MET A 143 1.21 1.48 -15.83
CA MET A 143 1.32 2.21 -14.57
C MET A 143 1.11 1.24 -13.39
N CYS A 144 1.83 1.48 -12.31
CA CYS A 144 1.78 0.68 -11.10
C CYS A 144 0.33 0.59 -10.58
N PRO A 145 -0.28 -0.60 -10.54
CA PRO A 145 -1.65 -0.76 -10.02
C PRO A 145 -1.71 -0.50 -8.50
N GLY A 146 -0.58 -0.59 -7.80
CA GLY A 146 -0.46 -0.38 -6.36
C GLY A 146 -0.16 1.06 -5.93
N TYR A 147 -0.13 2.05 -6.84
CA TYR A 147 0.34 3.41 -6.50
C TYR A 147 -0.42 4.04 -5.32
N SER A 148 -1.73 3.82 -5.26
CA SER A 148 -2.60 4.39 -4.23
C SER A 148 -2.30 3.81 -2.84
N LEU A 149 -2.03 2.51 -2.78
CA LEU A 149 -1.61 1.81 -1.56
C LEU A 149 -0.19 2.20 -1.19
N GLY A 150 0.75 2.20 -2.16
CA GLY A 150 2.15 2.56 -1.94
C GLY A 150 2.31 3.95 -1.34
N LEU A 151 1.59 4.95 -1.85
CA LEU A 151 1.58 6.30 -1.28
C LEU A 151 1.08 6.33 0.16
N LYS A 152 0.03 5.56 0.49
CA LYS A 152 -0.50 5.49 1.85
C LYS A 152 0.48 4.80 2.80
N VAL A 153 1.10 3.70 2.36
CA VAL A 153 2.10 2.96 3.15
C VAL A 153 3.29 3.86 3.45
N VAL A 154 3.90 4.47 2.43
CA VAL A 154 5.07 5.35 2.61
C VAL A 154 4.75 6.52 3.54
N ARG A 155 3.64 7.23 3.30
CA ARG A 155 3.24 8.38 4.13
C ARG A 155 2.97 7.99 5.58
N SER A 156 2.23 6.90 5.80
CA SER A 156 1.87 6.47 7.16
C SER A 156 3.07 5.96 7.92
N THR A 157 3.96 5.19 7.27
CA THR A 157 5.19 4.71 7.88
C THR A 157 6.12 5.88 8.23
N LEU A 158 6.32 6.84 7.32
CA LEU A 158 7.12 8.03 7.62
C LEU A 158 6.53 8.85 8.76
N ALA A 159 5.21 9.07 8.77
CA ALA A 159 4.55 9.79 9.85
C ALA A 159 4.76 9.11 11.21
N ASN A 160 4.62 7.78 11.26
CA ASN A 160 4.87 7.02 12.48
C ASN A 160 6.33 7.09 12.93
N LEU A 161 7.29 7.05 12.00
CA LEU A 161 8.72 7.17 12.33
C LEU A 161 9.07 8.57 12.84
N LEU A 162 8.47 9.62 12.27
CA LEU A 162 8.73 11.01 12.66
C LEU A 162 8.03 11.44 13.96
N HIS A 163 6.95 10.75 14.36
CA HIS A 163 6.29 10.95 15.65
C HIS A 163 6.83 10.05 16.76
N GLY A 164 7.33 8.86 16.39
CA GLY A 164 7.79 7.85 17.35
C GLY A 164 9.22 8.05 17.86
N PHE A 165 10.02 8.88 17.17
CA PHE A 165 11.43 9.18 17.47
C PHE A 165 11.69 10.68 17.34
#